data_AF-A0A4R3X1R9-F1
#
_entry.id   AF-A0A4R3X1R9-F1
#
_cell.length_a   1.000
_cell.length_b   1.000
_cell.length_c   1.000
_cell.angle_alpha   90.00
_cell.angle_beta   90.00
_cell.angle_gamma   90.00
#
_symmetry.space_group_name_H-M   'P 1'
#
loop_
_entity.id
_entity.type
_entity.pdbx_description
1 polymer ?
#
loop_
_entity_poly.entity_id
_entity_poly.type
_entity_poly.pdbx_seq_one_letter_code
_entity_poly.pdbx_strand_id
1 'polypeptide(L)'
;MKLEPDTHDGVGPVVCPMLPFLHVRQKVGALLELVRPSTVPPTPAEYAGFADVPSLKGYDTAFGFLAKNNPESLDFLDDPITAILEEYEALLTLCSKKGLPCAETTAPSALRERGFNRTFAFPVEILEAHFL
;
A
#
# COMPACT_ATOMS: atom_id res chain seq x y z
N MET A 1 -35.80 23.09 11.09
CA MET A 1 -34.35 23.31 11.28
C MET A 1 -33.67 21.99 10.97
N LYS A 2 -33.01 21.91 9.83
CA LYS A 2 -32.47 20.68 9.25
C LYS A 2 -31.05 20.52 9.78
N LEU A 3 -30.78 19.42 10.49
CA LEU A 3 -29.45 19.06 10.95
C LEU A 3 -28.52 18.89 9.74
N GLU A 4 -27.42 19.61 9.73
CA GLU A 4 -26.27 19.34 8.86
C GLU A 4 -25.36 18.37 9.64
N PRO A 5 -25.07 17.15 9.12
CA PRO A 5 -24.09 16.30 9.74
C PRO A 5 -22.69 16.77 9.33
N ASP A 6 -21.94 17.16 10.36
CA ASP A 6 -20.50 17.31 10.43
C ASP A 6 -19.77 16.31 9.51
N THR A 7 -19.17 16.83 8.44
CA THR A 7 -18.28 16.07 7.56
C THR A 7 -16.98 15.87 8.30
N HIS A 8 -16.92 14.79 9.07
CA HIS A 8 -15.67 14.30 9.64
C HIS A 8 -14.79 13.82 8.48
N ASP A 9 -13.91 14.70 8.01
CA ASP A 9 -12.76 14.40 7.14
C ASP A 9 -11.77 13.54 7.94
N GLY A 10 -12.19 12.32 8.24
CA GLY A 10 -11.35 11.30 8.87
C GLY A 10 -10.52 10.63 7.79
N VAL A 11 -9.44 11.27 7.32
CA VAL A 11 -8.38 10.61 6.54
C VAL A 11 -7.54 9.74 7.50
N GLY A 12 -8.22 8.82 8.19
CA GLY A 12 -7.62 7.79 9.00
C GLY A 12 -7.59 6.48 8.22
N PRO A 13 -6.60 5.60 8.46
CA PRO A 13 -6.59 4.27 7.88
C PRO A 13 -7.88 3.54 8.25
N VAL A 14 -8.64 3.11 7.23
CA VAL A 14 -9.86 2.33 7.44
C VAL A 14 -9.43 0.88 7.50
N VAL A 15 -9.41 0.34 8.71
CA VAL A 15 -9.27 -1.11 8.91
C VAL A 15 -10.53 -1.74 8.36
N CYS A 16 -10.46 -2.27 7.14
CA CYS A 16 -11.59 -2.95 6.54
C CYS A 16 -11.74 -4.32 7.21
N PRO A 17 -12.87 -4.62 7.88
CA PRO A 17 -13.12 -5.96 8.40
C PRO A 17 -13.19 -6.91 7.21
N MET A 18 -12.25 -7.88 7.17
CA MET A 18 -12.13 -8.94 6.16
C MET A 18 -12.90 -8.68 4.86
N LEU A 19 -12.42 -7.74 4.05
CA LEU A 19 -12.86 -7.68 2.65
C LEU A 19 -12.65 -9.07 2.05
N PRO A 20 -13.65 -9.65 1.37
CA PRO A 20 -13.47 -10.96 0.77
C PRO A 20 -12.30 -10.89 -0.20
N PHE A 21 -11.46 -11.91 -0.17
CA PHE A 21 -10.21 -12.00 -0.94
C PHE A 21 -10.37 -11.59 -2.41
N LEU A 22 -11.53 -11.92 -2.99
CA LEU A 22 -11.92 -11.58 -4.36
C LEU A 22 -12.05 -10.07 -4.60
N HIS A 23 -12.57 -9.31 -3.62
CA HIS A 23 -12.72 -7.86 -3.73
C HIS A 23 -11.37 -7.15 -3.63
N VAL A 24 -10.45 -7.68 -2.81
CA VAL A 24 -9.11 -7.14 -2.70
C VAL A 24 -8.28 -7.44 -3.94
N ARG A 25 -8.34 -8.67 -4.48
CA ARG A 25 -7.70 -9.02 -5.77
C ARG A 25 -8.20 -8.17 -6.93
N GLN A 26 -9.51 -7.91 -7.02
CA GLN A 26 -10.04 -7.01 -8.05
C GLN A 26 -9.47 -5.58 -7.92
N LYS A 27 -9.31 -5.07 -6.70
CA LYS A 27 -8.66 -3.78 -6.46
C LYS A 27 -7.19 -3.80 -6.84
N VAL A 28 -6.44 -4.86 -6.51
CA VAL A 28 -5.02 -4.98 -6.91
C VAL A 28 -4.90 -5.02 -8.44
N GLY A 29 -5.76 -5.78 -9.12
CA GLY A 29 -5.81 -5.78 -10.59
C GLY A 29 -6.09 -4.39 -11.17
N ALA A 30 -7.04 -3.65 -10.58
CA ALA A 30 -7.31 -2.27 -10.99
C ALA A 30 -6.14 -1.32 -10.68
N LEU A 31 -5.39 -1.55 -9.60
CA LEU A 31 -4.19 -0.77 -9.28
C LEU A 31 -3.10 -1.03 -10.32
N LEU A 32 -2.87 -2.29 -10.69
CA LEU A 32 -1.92 -2.68 -11.74
C LEU A 32 -2.31 -2.13 -13.12
N GLU A 33 -3.61 -2.11 -13.45
CA GLU A 33 -4.09 -1.55 -14.74
C GLU A 33 -3.95 -0.03 -14.79
N LEU A 34 -4.03 0.65 -13.64
CA LEU A 34 -3.80 2.09 -13.53
C LEU A 34 -2.31 2.46 -13.50
N VAL A 35 -1.42 1.51 -13.17
CA VAL A 35 0.02 1.74 -13.27
C VAL A 35 0.37 1.85 -14.74
N ARG A 36 0.70 3.08 -15.15
CA ARG A 36 1.49 3.26 -16.36
C ARG A 36 2.93 2.85 -16.03
N PRO A 37 3.55 1.90 -16.73
CA PRO A 37 4.95 1.58 -16.50
C PRO A 37 5.76 2.85 -16.73
N SER A 38 6.39 3.35 -15.67
CA SER A 38 7.24 4.54 -15.80
C SER A 38 8.62 4.04 -16.20
N THR A 39 9.10 4.41 -17.38
CA THR A 39 10.44 4.07 -17.86
C THR A 39 11.55 4.89 -17.19
N VAL A 40 11.23 5.54 -16.07
CA VAL A 40 12.12 6.47 -15.36
C VAL A 40 12.33 5.90 -13.97
N PRO A 41 13.59 5.62 -13.58
CA PRO A 41 13.87 5.12 -12.26
C PRO A 41 13.39 6.15 -11.22
N PRO A 42 12.77 5.69 -10.12
CA PRO A 42 12.33 6.56 -9.03
C PRO A 42 13.48 7.42 -8.50
N THR A 43 13.23 8.71 -8.30
CA THR A 43 14.20 9.60 -7.67
C THR A 43 14.31 9.35 -6.16
N PRO A 44 15.42 9.73 -5.50
CA PRO A 44 15.52 9.68 -4.04
C PRO A 44 14.42 10.45 -3.30
N ALA A 45 13.83 11.48 -3.93
CA ALA A 45 12.66 12.17 -3.41
C ALA A 45 11.39 11.31 -3.48
N GLU A 46 11.21 10.52 -4.54
CA GLU A 46 10.11 9.53 -4.63
C GLU A 46 10.26 8.43 -3.56
N TYR A 47 11.49 8.01 -3.24
CA TYR A 47 11.71 7.05 -2.14
C TYR A 47 11.29 7.59 -0.78
N ALA A 48 11.62 8.85 -0.49
CA ALA A 48 11.12 9.52 0.72
C ALA A 48 9.58 9.61 0.70
N GLY A 49 8.98 9.82 -0.47
CA GLY A 49 7.54 9.84 -0.68
C GLY A 49 6.82 8.51 -0.37
N PHE A 50 7.51 7.37 -0.45
CA PHE A 50 6.95 6.05 -0.06
C PHE A 50 6.79 5.87 1.45
N ALA A 51 7.57 6.59 2.27
CA ALA A 51 7.52 6.53 3.73
C ALA A 51 6.68 7.64 4.39
N ASP A 52 6.07 8.52 3.58
CA ASP A 52 5.38 9.74 4.02
C ASP A 52 3.99 9.48 4.64
N VAL A 53 3.43 8.28 4.49
CA VAL A 53 2.12 7.95 5.09
C VAL A 53 2.32 7.40 6.50
N PRO A 54 1.55 7.88 7.49
CA PRO A 54 1.57 7.28 8.82
C PRO A 54 1.15 5.81 8.75
N SER A 55 2.04 4.92 9.18
CA SER A 55 1.71 3.52 9.39
C SER A 55 0.80 3.37 10.61
N LEU A 56 -0.29 2.62 10.45
CA LEU A 56 -1.15 2.25 11.56
C LEU A 56 -0.36 1.33 12.50
N LYS A 57 -0.57 1.41 13.82
CA LYS A 57 0.20 0.59 14.77
C LYS A 57 0.06 -0.91 14.45
N GLY A 58 1.18 -1.55 14.08
CA GLY A 58 1.23 -2.97 13.68
C GLY A 58 0.99 -3.23 12.18
N TYR A 59 0.80 -2.18 11.38
CA TYR A 59 0.53 -2.25 9.95
C TYR A 59 1.41 -1.27 9.19
N ASP A 60 2.01 -1.67 8.07
CA ASP A 60 2.75 -0.76 7.21
C ASP A 60 2.35 -1.00 5.74
N THR A 61 2.69 -0.07 4.86
CA THR A 61 2.54 -0.32 3.42
C THR A 61 3.77 -1.08 2.95
N ALA A 62 3.66 -1.95 1.94
CA ALA A 62 4.83 -2.66 1.43
C ALA A 62 5.92 -1.66 0.95
N PHE A 63 5.49 -0.55 0.36
CA PHE A 63 6.32 0.59 -0.02
C PHE A 63 7.05 1.20 1.19
N GLY A 64 6.32 1.60 2.22
CA GLY A 64 6.89 2.19 3.42
C GLY A 64 7.80 1.23 4.19
N PHE A 65 7.47 -0.06 4.21
CA PHE A 65 8.28 -1.09 4.85
C PHE A 65 9.60 -1.31 4.11
N LEU A 66 9.58 -1.46 2.77
CA LEU A 66 10.79 -1.61 1.97
C LEU A 66 11.65 -0.35 2.03
N ALA A 67 11.06 0.85 1.92
CA ALA A 67 11.80 2.10 2.02
C ALA A 67 12.53 2.27 3.37
N LYS A 68 11.97 1.71 4.46
CA LYS A 68 12.58 1.76 5.80
C LYS A 68 13.63 0.68 6.03
N ASN A 69 13.38 -0.55 5.57
CA ASN A 69 14.21 -1.71 5.90
C ASN A 69 15.25 -2.02 4.82
N ASN A 70 14.87 -1.98 3.55
CA ASN A 70 15.71 -2.31 2.40
C ASN A 70 15.55 -1.26 1.27
N PRO A 71 15.94 0.01 1.50
CA PRO A 71 15.82 1.06 0.48
C PRO A 71 16.64 0.75 -0.78
N GLU A 72 17.76 0.02 -0.62
CA GLU A 72 18.59 -0.43 -1.74
C GLU A 72 17.83 -1.36 -2.70
N SER A 73 16.90 -2.19 -2.20
CA SER A 73 16.10 -3.07 -3.07
C SER A 73 15.22 -2.27 -4.03
N LEU A 74 14.83 -1.05 -3.67
CA LEU A 74 14.06 -0.19 -4.55
C LEU A 74 14.91 0.36 -5.71
N ASP A 75 16.21 0.59 -5.48
CA ASP A 75 17.18 1.08 -6.48
C ASP A 75 17.46 0.06 -7.59
N PHE A 76 17.36 -1.23 -7.27
CA PHE A 76 17.52 -2.31 -8.24
C PHE A 76 16.24 -2.61 -9.05
N LEU A 77 15.10 -1.98 -8.73
CA LEU A 77 13.84 -2.20 -9.41
C LEU A 77 13.62 -1.14 -10.50
N ASP A 78 13.49 -1.59 -11.75
CA ASP A 78 13.23 -0.72 -12.92
C ASP A 78 11.90 0.03 -12.77
N ASP A 79 10.85 -0.66 -12.29
CA ASP A 79 9.60 -0.05 -11.83
C ASP A 79 9.21 -0.63 -10.45
N PRO A 80 9.57 0.04 -9.34
CA PRO A 80 9.32 -0.48 -7.99
C PRO A 80 7.82 -0.55 -7.68
N ILE A 81 6.99 0.26 -8.35
CA ILE A 81 5.55 0.29 -8.09
C ILE A 81 4.88 -0.96 -8.62
N THR A 82 5.14 -1.34 -9.87
CA THR A 82 4.65 -2.59 -10.45
C THR A 82 5.17 -3.77 -9.65
N ALA A 83 6.48 -3.82 -9.39
CA ALA A 83 7.10 -4.93 -8.65
C ALA A 83 6.44 -5.12 -7.28
N ILE A 84 6.22 -4.05 -6.51
CA ILE A 84 5.59 -4.14 -5.20
C ILE A 84 4.10 -4.53 -5.31
N LEU A 85 3.39 -4.04 -6.32
CA LEU A 85 1.98 -4.42 -6.54
C LEU A 85 1.83 -5.88 -6.95
N GLU A 86 2.78 -6.45 -7.68
CA GLU A 86 2.80 -7.90 -7.98
C GLU A 86 2.90 -8.72 -6.69
N GLU A 87 3.67 -8.24 -5.70
CA GLU A 87 3.80 -8.87 -4.39
C GLU A 87 2.52 -8.77 -3.54
N TYR A 88 1.59 -7.86 -3.87
CA TYR A 88 0.34 -7.72 -3.10
C TYR A 88 -0.48 -9.00 -3.12
N GLU A 89 -0.49 -9.75 -4.23
CA GLU A 89 -1.23 -11.01 -4.27
C GLU A 89 -0.68 -12.05 -3.28
N ALA A 90 0.64 -12.13 -3.14
CA ALA A 90 1.32 -12.99 -2.18
C ALA A 90 1.06 -12.53 -0.74
N LEU A 91 1.21 -11.23 -0.46
CA LEU A 91 0.95 -10.63 0.87
C LEU A 91 -0.49 -10.84 1.32
N LEU A 92 -1.46 -10.66 0.41
CA LEU A 92 -2.86 -10.95 0.67
C LEU A 92 -3.04 -12.42 1.01
N THR A 93 -2.46 -13.32 0.22
CA THR A 93 -2.53 -14.77 0.44
C THR A 93 -1.98 -15.14 1.82
N LEU A 94 -0.87 -14.53 2.23
CA LEU A 94 -0.26 -14.72 3.55
C LEU A 94 -1.17 -14.21 4.67
N CYS A 95 -1.73 -13.00 4.53
CA CYS A 95 -2.70 -12.45 5.48
C CYS A 95 -3.90 -13.39 5.66
N SER A 96 -4.46 -13.88 4.55
CA SER A 96 -5.59 -14.82 4.57
C SER A 96 -5.23 -16.15 5.25
N LYS A 97 -4.07 -16.73 4.92
CA LYS A 97 -3.58 -17.98 5.56
C LYS A 97 -3.37 -17.82 7.07
N LYS A 98 -2.95 -16.64 7.51
CA LYS A 98 -2.69 -16.31 8.91
C LYS A 98 -3.93 -15.80 9.66
N GLY A 99 -5.04 -15.58 8.96
CA GLY A 99 -6.26 -15.02 9.54
C GLY A 99 -6.11 -13.56 9.96
N LEU A 100 -5.16 -12.82 9.38
CA LEU A 100 -4.91 -11.42 9.70
C LEU A 100 -5.60 -10.51 8.66
N PRO A 101 -6.31 -9.46 9.11
CA PRO A 101 -6.94 -8.52 8.18
C PRO A 101 -5.88 -7.60 7.57
N CYS A 102 -6.10 -7.18 6.32
CA CYS A 102 -5.38 -6.06 5.69
C CYS A 102 -6.17 -4.77 5.88
N ALA A 103 -5.50 -3.62 5.91
CA ALA A 103 -6.13 -2.32 6.00
C ALA A 103 -5.99 -1.55 4.68
N GLU A 104 -6.93 -0.66 4.40
CA GLU A 104 -6.78 0.32 3.32
C GLU A 104 -6.36 1.65 3.94
N THR A 105 -5.31 2.26 3.41
CA THR A 105 -4.78 3.54 3.86
C THR A 105 -4.60 4.49 2.69
N THR A 106 -4.35 5.76 2.99
CA THR A 106 -3.97 6.75 2.00
C THR A 106 -2.71 6.29 1.28
N ALA A 107 -2.69 6.40 -0.04
CA ALA A 107 -1.48 6.07 -0.78
C ALA A 107 -0.34 7.05 -0.44
N PRO A 108 0.91 6.59 -0.41
CA PRO A 108 2.07 7.47 -0.29
C PRO A 108 2.12 8.49 -1.42
N SER A 109 2.78 9.61 -1.17
CA SER A 109 2.85 10.73 -2.09
C SER A 109 3.36 10.30 -3.48
N ALA A 110 4.37 9.42 -3.54
CA ALA A 110 4.87 8.84 -4.79
C ALA A 110 3.82 8.03 -5.59
N LEU A 111 2.90 7.34 -4.90
CA LEU A 111 1.77 6.65 -5.51
C LEU A 111 0.67 7.65 -5.92
N ARG A 112 0.42 8.68 -5.10
CA ARG A 112 -0.58 9.73 -5.38
C ARG A 112 -0.26 10.54 -6.62
N GLU A 113 1.01 10.85 -6.85
CA GLU A 113 1.47 11.54 -8.06
C GLU A 113 1.18 10.74 -9.33
N ARG A 114 1.08 9.40 -9.22
CA ARG A 114 0.68 8.51 -10.31
C ARG A 114 -0.82 8.23 -10.37
N GLY A 115 -1.63 8.92 -9.57
CA GLY A 115 -3.10 8.83 -9.58
C GLY A 115 -3.70 7.85 -8.56
N PHE A 116 -2.88 7.22 -7.74
CA PHE A 116 -3.36 6.31 -6.69
C PHE A 116 -3.75 7.08 -5.44
N ASN A 117 -5.03 7.11 -5.11
CA ASN A 117 -5.49 7.82 -3.90
C ASN A 117 -5.38 6.95 -2.63
N ARG A 118 -5.41 5.63 -2.79
CA ARG A 118 -5.40 4.66 -1.69
C ARG A 118 -4.51 3.47 -2.01
N THR A 119 -3.93 2.87 -0.98
CA THR A 119 -3.12 1.65 -1.07
C THR A 119 -3.45 0.71 0.08
N PHE A 120 -2.94 -0.52 -0.01
CA PHE A 120 -3.08 -1.49 1.06
C PHE A 120 -1.94 -1.37 2.08
N ALA A 121 -2.31 -1.45 3.35
CA ALA A 121 -1.41 -1.64 4.47
C ALA A 121 -1.59 -3.07 5.00
N PHE A 122 -0.47 -3.75 5.20
CA PHE A 122 -0.39 -5.13 5.64
C PHE A 122 0.17 -5.19 7.07
N PRO A 123 -0.16 -6.23 7.86
CA PRO A 123 0.44 -6.42 9.16
C PRO A 123 1.96 -6.49 9.02
N VAL A 124 2.70 -5.82 9.91
CA VAL A 124 4.17 -5.81 9.86
C VAL A 124 4.73 -7.24 9.90
N GLU A 125 4.13 -8.14 10.68
CA GLU A 125 4.55 -9.55 10.73
C GLU A 125 4.44 -10.28 9.38
N ILE A 126 3.51 -9.88 8.52
CA ILE A 126 3.36 -10.46 7.17
C ILE A 126 4.40 -9.86 6.24
N LEU A 127 4.67 -8.56 6.37
CA LEU A 127 5.69 -7.87 5.59
C LEU A 127 7.09 -8.42 5.93
N GLU A 128 7.38 -8.59 7.22
CA GLU A 128 8.61 -9.23 7.68
C GLU A 128 8.70 -10.66 7.14
N ALA A 129 7.65 -11.48 7.26
CA ALA A 129 7.70 -12.86 6.77
C ALA A 129 7.81 -13.01 5.24
N HIS A 130 7.52 -11.95 4.48
CA HIS A 130 7.56 -11.97 3.00
C HIS A 130 8.83 -11.32 2.44
N PHE A 131 9.31 -10.25 3.08
CA PHE A 131 10.45 -9.46 2.60
C PHE A 131 11.76 -9.67 3.39
N LEU A 132 11.73 -10.36 4.53
CA LEU A 132 12.90 -10.71 5.36
C LEU A 132 13.02 -12.24 5.54
#